data_AF-A0A377HXC2-F1
#
_entry.id   AF-A0A377HXC2-F1
#
_cell.length_a   1.000
_cell.length_b   1.000
_cell.length_c   1.000
_cell.angle_alpha   90.00
_cell.angle_beta   90.00
_cell.angle_gamma   90.00
#
_symmetry.space_group_name_H-M   'P 1'
#
loop_
_entity.id
_entity.type
_entity.pdbx_description
1 polymer ?
#
loop_
_entity_poly.entity_id
_entity_poly.type
_entity_poly.pdbx_seq_one_letter_code
_entity_poly.pdbx_strand_id
1 'polypeptide(L)'
;MWESSELSQEELLFQVAEGKIDYTIANSIEVSVSQQVKPQIAVAFDVTDEFTVHWYLSNNGYSELQAALLDFMNSSMENGLIARIEEKYFNHLREFDYVDTRSYLKAIETVFTKI
;
A
#
# COMPACT_ATOMS: atom_id res chain seq x y z
N MET A 1 -19.47 0.18 -15.36
CA MET A 1 -18.51 0.68 -16.37
C MET A 1 -17.48 1.45 -15.58
N TRP A 2 -16.37 0.81 -15.26
CA TRP A 2 -15.24 1.49 -14.64
C TRP A 2 -14.35 1.89 -15.81
N GLU A 3 -14.28 3.19 -16.06
CA GLU A 3 -13.28 3.75 -16.96
C GLU A 3 -11.94 3.54 -16.26
N SER A 4 -11.18 2.54 -16.70
CA SER A 4 -9.78 2.46 -16.31
C SER A 4 -9.18 3.78 -16.77
N SER A 5 -8.67 4.59 -15.84
CA SER A 5 -7.66 5.56 -16.23
C SER A 5 -6.66 4.79 -17.09
N GLU A 6 -6.29 5.32 -18.25
CA GLU A 6 -5.31 4.70 -19.16
C GLU A 6 -3.94 4.43 -18.49
N LEU A 7 -3.77 4.91 -17.24
CA LEU A 7 -2.58 4.82 -16.43
C LEU A 7 -2.86 4.09 -15.11
N SER A 8 -1.89 3.28 -14.68
CA SER A 8 -1.84 2.62 -13.38
C SER A 8 -1.54 3.62 -12.25
N GLN A 9 -1.77 3.22 -11.00
CA GLN A 9 -1.43 4.05 -9.83
C GLN A 9 0.08 4.31 -9.75
N GLU A 10 0.91 3.32 -10.08
CA GLU A 10 2.37 3.45 -10.17
C GLU A 10 2.77 4.53 -11.18
N GLU A 11 2.19 4.51 -12.38
CA GLU A 11 2.51 5.49 -13.43
C GLU A 11 2.14 6.91 -13.02
N LEU A 12 1.01 7.09 -12.34
CA LEU A 12 0.60 8.38 -11.78
C LEU A 12 1.58 8.84 -10.69
N LEU A 13 1.99 7.95 -9.79
CA LEU A 13 2.97 8.24 -8.75
C LEU A 13 4.32 8.64 -9.34
N PHE A 14 4.76 8.00 -10.43
CA PHE A 14 5.99 8.36 -11.12
C PHE A 14 5.88 9.70 -11.85
N GLN A 15 4.72 10.03 -12.41
CA GLN A 15 4.49 11.35 -12.99
C GLN A 15 4.54 12.47 -11.94
N VAL A 16 4.04 12.22 -10.71
CA VAL A 16 4.24 13.15 -9.57
C VAL A 16 5.73 13.28 -9.26
N ALA A 17 6.45 12.16 -9.16
CA ALA A 17 7.87 12.14 -8.86
C ALA A 17 8.75 12.84 -9.92
N GLU A 18 8.27 12.92 -11.16
CA GLU A 18 8.87 13.61 -12.30
C GLU A 18 8.41 15.07 -12.45
N GLY A 19 7.46 15.53 -11.61
CA GLY A 19 6.89 16.88 -11.67
C GLY A 19 5.99 17.14 -12.87
N LYS A 20 5.46 16.09 -13.52
CA LYS A 20 4.51 16.20 -14.64
C LYS A 20 3.09 16.52 -14.17
N ILE A 21 2.73 16.03 -12.98
CA ILE A 21 1.48 16.32 -12.30
C ILE A 21 1.77 16.67 -10.83
N ASP A 22 0.94 17.52 -10.23
CA ASP A 22 1.20 18.04 -8.88
C ASP A 22 0.87 17.02 -7.77
N TYR A 23 -0.19 16.23 -7.97
CA TYR A 23 -0.68 15.27 -6.98
C TYR A 23 -1.45 14.13 -7.66
N THR A 24 -1.51 12.99 -6.96
CA THR A 24 -2.35 11.84 -7.30
C THR A 24 -2.87 11.18 -6.04
N ILE A 25 -3.86 10.30 -6.17
CA ILE A 25 -4.37 9.45 -5.10
C ILE A 25 -4.01 8.01 -5.46
N ALA A 26 -3.41 7.29 -4.51
CA ALA A 26 -3.03 5.89 -4.66
C ALA A 26 -3.20 5.14 -3.33
N ASN A 27 -3.28 3.82 -3.39
CA ASN A 27 -3.31 2.97 -2.21
C ASN A 27 -1.97 3.06 -1.45
N SER A 28 -2.01 2.97 -0.11
CA SER A 28 -0.82 2.96 0.74
C SER A 28 0.21 1.91 0.33
N ILE A 29 -0.23 0.73 -0.09
CA ILE A 29 0.65 -0.33 -0.62
C ILE A 29 1.41 0.14 -1.87
N GLU A 30 0.70 0.71 -2.84
CA GLU A 30 1.29 1.22 -4.09
C GLU A 30 2.26 2.37 -3.83
N VAL A 31 1.93 3.24 -2.86
CA VAL A 31 2.82 4.31 -2.40
C VAL A 31 4.11 3.73 -1.81
N SER A 32 4.02 2.76 -0.90
CA SER A 32 5.18 2.14 -0.26
C SER A 32 6.09 1.44 -1.28
N VAL A 33 5.52 0.72 -2.25
CA VAL A 33 6.29 0.07 -3.32
C VAL A 33 6.96 1.13 -4.21
N SER A 34 6.21 2.15 -4.62
CA SER A 34 6.72 3.21 -5.50
C SER A 34 7.82 4.04 -4.83
N GLN A 35 7.76 4.25 -3.51
CA GLN A 35 8.80 4.97 -2.76
C GLN A 35 10.16 4.27 -2.77
N GLN A 36 10.20 2.94 -2.92
CA GLN A 36 11.46 2.20 -3.07
C GLN A 36 12.19 2.57 -4.38
N VAL A 37 11.43 2.94 -5.43
CA VAL A 37 11.96 3.34 -6.74
C VAL A 37 12.14 4.86 -6.84
N LYS A 38 11.21 5.64 -6.27
CA LYS A 38 11.16 7.11 -6.32
C LYS A 38 10.98 7.69 -4.91
N PRO A 39 12.07 7.83 -4.11
CA PRO A 39 12.01 8.29 -2.72
C PRO A 39 11.45 9.72 -2.53
N GLN A 40 11.37 10.52 -3.60
CA GLN A 40 10.78 11.85 -3.54
C GLN A 40 9.25 11.84 -3.38
N ILE A 41 8.56 10.74 -3.69
CA ILE A 41 7.12 10.58 -3.50
C ILE A 41 6.83 10.76 -2.01
N ALA A 42 6.01 11.76 -1.67
CA ALA A 42 5.63 12.08 -0.31
C ALA A 42 4.11 11.97 -0.13
N VAL A 43 3.68 11.41 0.99
CA VAL A 43 2.27 11.38 1.40
C VAL A 43 1.91 12.74 1.99
N ALA A 44 0.86 13.38 1.47
CA ALA A 44 0.36 14.64 2.00
C ALA A 44 -0.57 14.42 3.20
N PHE A 45 -1.59 13.57 3.03
CA PHE A 45 -2.54 13.16 4.06
C PHE A 45 -3.31 11.92 3.59
N ASP A 46 -3.91 11.19 4.53
CA ASP A 46 -4.82 10.09 4.22
C ASP A 46 -6.18 10.64 3.76
N VAL A 47 -6.65 10.21 2.60
CA VAL A 47 -7.92 10.67 2.00
C VAL A 47 -9.12 10.04 2.70
N THR A 48 -8.95 8.84 3.25
CA THR A 48 -9.99 8.05 3.92
C THR A 48 -9.40 7.32 5.11
N ASP A 49 -10.26 6.92 6.05
CA ASP A 49 -9.88 5.99 7.12
C ASP A 49 -9.50 4.60 6.56
N GLU A 50 -8.81 3.81 7.39
CA GLU A 50 -8.42 2.45 7.05
C GLU A 50 -9.67 1.55 6.87
N PHE A 51 -9.77 0.90 5.71
CA PHE A 51 -10.86 -0.02 5.41
C PHE A 51 -10.47 -1.46 5.70
N THR A 52 -11.38 -2.20 6.31
CA THR A 52 -11.25 -3.65 6.43
C THR A 52 -11.41 -4.32 5.07
N VAL A 53 -10.56 -5.31 4.77
CA VAL A 53 -10.68 -6.12 3.56
C VAL A 53 -11.87 -7.07 3.70
N HIS A 54 -12.79 -7.02 2.75
CA HIS A 54 -13.98 -7.85 2.74
C HIS A 54 -14.01 -8.78 1.53
N TRP A 55 -14.46 -10.01 1.75
CA TRP A 55 -14.69 -10.98 0.68
C TRP A 55 -16.15 -10.92 0.28
N TYR A 56 -16.40 -10.57 -0.99
CA TYR A 56 -17.75 -10.54 -1.53
C TYR A 56 -18.17 -11.93 -2.01
N LEU A 57 -19.35 -12.36 -1.58
CA LEU A 57 -20.00 -13.58 -2.03
C LEU A 57 -21.17 -13.23 -2.95
N SER A 58 -21.53 -14.12 -3.85
CA SER A 58 -22.73 -13.96 -4.66
C SER A 58 -23.97 -13.89 -3.76
N ASN A 59 -24.98 -13.12 -4.18
CA ASN A 59 -26.24 -13.00 -3.46
C ASN A 59 -27.16 -14.21 -3.76
N ASN A 60 -26.73 -15.40 -3.36
CA ASN A 60 -27.48 -16.64 -3.45
C ASN A 60 -27.69 -17.19 -2.02
N GLY A 61 -28.90 -17.66 -1.75
CA GLY A 61 -29.38 -18.01 -0.40
C GLY A 61 -28.75 -19.25 0.24
N TYR A 62 -27.58 -19.71 -0.23
CA TYR A 62 -26.87 -20.83 0.36
C TYR A 62 -26.08 -20.37 1.58
N SER A 63 -26.69 -20.57 2.73
CA SER A 63 -26.13 -20.24 4.05
C SER A 63 -24.87 -21.04 4.39
N GLU A 64 -24.67 -22.20 3.78
CA GLU A 64 -23.60 -23.14 4.09
C GLU A 64 -22.22 -22.62 3.70
N LEU A 65 -22.09 -21.99 2.52
CA LEU A 65 -20.82 -21.39 2.08
C LEU A 65 -20.46 -20.18 2.96
N GLN A 66 -21.45 -19.38 3.31
CA GLN A 66 -21.27 -18.22 4.18
C GLN A 66 -20.80 -18.65 5.58
N ALA A 67 -21.44 -19.68 6.15
CA ALA A 67 -21.06 -20.26 7.43
C ALA A 67 -19.64 -20.87 7.39
N ALA A 68 -19.34 -21.69 6.39
CA ALA A 68 -18.02 -22.29 6.24
C ALA A 68 -16.92 -21.24 6.04
N LEU A 69 -17.19 -20.16 5.30
CA LEU A 69 -16.26 -19.04 5.16
C LEU A 69 -16.06 -18.32 6.49
N LEU A 70 -17.12 -18.07 7.25
CA LEU A 70 -17.01 -17.44 8.56
C LEU A 70 -16.16 -18.29 9.53
N ASP A 71 -16.40 -19.59 9.56
CA ASP A 71 -15.62 -20.54 10.37
C ASP A 71 -14.14 -20.55 9.95
N PHE A 72 -13.88 -20.55 8.64
CA PHE A 72 -12.52 -20.45 8.10
C PHE A 72 -11.83 -19.15 8.51
N MET A 73 -12.51 -18.00 8.39
CA MET A 73 -11.95 -16.70 8.74
C MET A 73 -11.65 -16.62 10.24
N ASN A 74 -12.56 -17.09 11.10
CA ASN A 74 -12.35 -17.15 12.54
C ASN A 74 -11.13 -18.02 12.90
N SER A 75 -11.08 -19.25 12.38
CA SER A 75 -9.95 -20.15 12.58
C SER A 75 -8.63 -19.54 12.10
N SER A 76 -8.64 -18.88 10.93
CA SER A 76 -7.46 -18.25 10.34
C SER A 76 -6.95 -17.05 11.13
N MET A 77 -7.83 -16.31 11.81
CA MET A 77 -7.44 -15.26 12.74
C MET A 77 -6.87 -15.86 14.03
N GLU A 78 -7.55 -16.84 14.64
CA GLU A 78 -7.14 -17.47 15.90
C GLU A 78 -5.80 -18.21 15.78
N ASN A 79 -5.57 -18.91 14.68
CA ASN A 79 -4.35 -19.69 14.46
C ASN A 79 -3.18 -18.84 13.92
N GLY A 80 -3.39 -17.55 13.68
CA GLY A 80 -2.39 -16.60 13.19
C GLY A 80 -2.03 -16.75 11.71
N LEU A 81 -2.81 -17.48 10.91
CA LEU A 81 -2.60 -17.59 9.45
C LEU A 81 -2.64 -16.22 8.79
N ILE A 82 -3.64 -15.38 9.13
CA ILE A 82 -3.76 -14.02 8.59
C ILE A 82 -2.51 -13.19 8.95
N ALA A 83 -2.10 -13.21 10.22
CA ALA A 83 -0.91 -12.48 10.67
C ALA A 83 0.36 -12.92 9.92
N ARG A 84 0.54 -14.21 9.63
CA ARG A 84 1.68 -14.72 8.85
C ARG A 84 1.64 -14.29 7.37
N ILE A 85 0.45 -14.22 6.78
CA ILE A 85 0.27 -13.70 5.42
C ILE A 85 0.63 -12.22 5.41
N GLU A 86 0.12 -11.44 6.37
CA GLU A 86 0.45 -10.03 6.50
C GLU A 86 1.95 -9.81 6.69
N GLU A 87 2.58 -10.60 7.55
CA GLU A 87 4.02 -10.54 7.78
C GLU A 87 4.80 -10.78 6.49
N LYS A 88 4.47 -11.85 5.77
CA LYS A 88 5.18 -12.26 4.57
C LYS A 88 5.03 -11.26 3.42
N TYR A 89 3.84 -10.71 3.22
CA TYR A 89 3.51 -9.93 2.03
C TYR A 89 3.49 -8.42 2.23
N PHE A 90 3.32 -7.91 3.46
CA PHE A 90 3.20 -6.48 3.72
C PHE A 90 4.19 -5.93 4.75
N ASN A 91 4.86 -6.77 5.55
CA ASN A 91 5.76 -6.26 6.59
C ASN A 91 6.98 -5.52 6.02
N HIS A 92 7.55 -6.02 4.92
CA HIS A 92 8.67 -5.39 4.24
C HIS A 92 8.33 -4.02 3.62
N LEU A 93 7.04 -3.71 3.43
CA LEU A 93 6.59 -2.40 2.98
C LEU A 93 6.58 -1.37 4.13
N ARG A 94 6.37 -1.84 5.36
CA ARG A 94 6.43 -1.02 6.59
C ARG A 94 7.87 -0.83 7.09
N GLU A 95 8.72 -1.83 6.90
CA GLU A 95 10.14 -1.81 7.34
C GLU A 95 11.03 -0.92 6.45
N PHE A 96 10.55 -0.53 5.26
CA PHE A 96 11.19 0.52 4.49
C PHE A 96 10.91 1.87 5.16
N ASP A 97 11.69 2.17 6.19
CA ASP A 97 11.61 3.39 6.97
C ASP A 97 11.94 4.59 6.06
N TYR A 98 10.90 5.16 5.46
CA TYR A 98 10.97 6.30 4.58
C TYR A 98 11.64 7.51 5.26
N VAL A 99 11.53 7.60 6.59
CA VAL A 99 12.21 8.62 7.38
C VAL A 99 13.73 8.41 7.34
N ASP A 100 14.20 7.17 7.43
CA ASP A 100 15.63 6.83 7.36
C ASP A 100 16.20 7.06 5.96
N THR A 101 15.47 6.68 4.90
CA THR A 101 15.96 6.91 3.53
C THR A 101 16.02 8.39 3.17
N ARG A 102 15.05 9.21 3.59
CA ARG A 102 15.16 10.68 3.45
C ARG A 102 16.29 11.26 4.30
N SER A 103 16.45 10.79 5.53
CA SER A 103 17.55 11.24 6.40
C SER A 103 18.90 10.88 5.80
N TYR A 104 19.02 9.69 5.21
CA TYR A 104 20.20 9.22 4.50
C TYR A 104 20.47 10.01 3.21
N LEU A 105 19.47 10.20 2.34
CA LEU A 105 19.62 11.00 1.12
C LEU A 105 19.95 12.46 1.44
N LYS A 106 19.29 13.05 2.44
CA LYS A 106 19.59 14.39 2.93
C LYS A 106 21.00 14.48 3.52
N ALA A 107 21.47 13.42 4.20
CA ALA A 107 22.84 13.35 4.70
C ALA A 107 23.83 13.27 3.53
N ILE A 108 23.57 12.48 2.50
CA ILE A 108 24.37 12.43 1.27
C ILE A 108 24.45 13.82 0.64
N GLU A 109 23.31 14.48 0.38
CA GLU A 109 23.30 15.83 -0.20
C GLU A 109 24.07 16.85 0.68
N THR A 110 23.92 16.77 2.01
CA THR A 110 24.59 17.69 2.94
C THR A 110 26.09 17.44 3.05
N VAL A 111 26.53 16.17 3.00
CA VAL A 111 27.93 15.77 3.08
C VAL A 111 28.67 16.07 1.78
N PHE A 112 28.04 15.87 0.62
CA PHE A 112 28.65 16.20 -0.68
C PHE A 112 28.68 17.70 -0.99
N THR A 113 27.87 18.53 -0.35
CA THR A 113 27.87 20.00 -0.56
C THR A 113 28.95 20.73 0.26
N LYS A 114 29.76 20.02 1.07
CA LYS A 114 30.82 20.60 1.92
C LYS A 114 32.26 20.27 1.50
N ILE A 115 32.49 19.74 0.29
CA ILE A 115 33.83 19.48 -0.25
C ILE A 115 34.07 20.34 -1.48
#